data_AF-A0A945EXJ7-F1
#
_entry.id   AF-A0A945EXJ7-F1
#
_cell.length_a   1.000
_cell.length_b   1.000
_cell.length_c   1.000
_cell.angle_alpha   90.00
_cell.angle_beta   90.00
_cell.angle_gamma   90.00
#
_symmetry.space_group_name_H-M   'P 1'
#
loop_
_entity.id
_entity.type
_entity.pdbx_description
1 polymer ?
#
loop_
_entity_poly.entity_id
_entity_poly.type
_entity_poly.pdbx_seq_one_letter_code
_entity_poly.pdbx_strand_id
1 'polypeptide(L)'
;MAPIKKNPQKKEKAKKNTSKVNPRLTKIKAQATNKKFNVNKNYKNLPKQKHQNTKSISLNFALSAFSVFIFVILFEYIWHDVILKELYFNNQNLWRNANEINHYLKFTLLTQGSLAILFTIIFSHYHSNKALGKGLQFGFLTGLFLAITQTTPYANMPIAGDLAFLWFVGGLLQGIGIGLVLACIYKK
;
A
#
# COMPACT_ATOMS: atom_id res chain seq x y z
N MET A 1 -11.50 41.58 62.84
CA MET A 1 -12.93 41.89 62.60
C MET A 1 -13.04 43.36 62.21
N ALA A 2 -13.34 43.65 60.93
CA ALA A 2 -14.24 44.70 60.42
C ALA A 2 -13.87 45.03 58.94
N PRO A 3 -14.86 45.15 58.04
CA PRO A 3 -14.70 45.21 56.57
C PRO A 3 -14.62 46.68 56.06
N ILE A 4 -14.66 46.90 54.72
CA ILE A 4 -14.99 48.13 53.93
C ILE A 4 -14.00 48.26 52.74
N LYS A 5 -14.31 48.59 51.48
CA LYS A 5 -15.51 48.87 50.67
C LYS A 5 -15.06 48.71 49.20
N LYS A 6 -15.95 48.23 48.31
CA LYS A 6 -15.69 48.24 46.84
C LYS A 6 -15.74 49.68 46.31
N ASN A 7 -14.70 50.09 45.58
CA ASN A 7 -14.58 51.42 44.96
C ASN A 7 -15.07 51.41 43.49
N PRO A 8 -16.04 52.26 43.10
CA PRO A 8 -16.63 52.26 41.77
C PRO A 8 -15.95 53.28 40.84
N GLN A 9 -14.89 52.88 40.11
CA GLN A 9 -14.29 53.71 39.05
C GLN A 9 -14.17 53.01 37.70
N LYS A 10 -14.99 51.98 37.44
CA LYS A 10 -15.06 51.32 36.13
C LYS A 10 -16.21 51.87 35.27
N LYS A 11 -16.25 53.19 35.06
CA LYS A 11 -17.24 53.85 34.19
C LYS A 11 -16.66 55.03 33.41
N GLU A 12 -15.43 54.94 32.91
CA GLU A 12 -14.94 55.99 32.02
C GLU A 12 -13.83 55.49 31.09
N LYS A 13 -14.22 54.82 29.99
CA LYS A 13 -13.43 54.61 28.75
C LYS A 13 -14.20 53.81 27.69
N ALA A 14 -15.50 54.07 27.56
CA ALA A 14 -16.33 53.48 26.50
C ALA A 14 -16.86 54.59 25.58
N LYS A 15 -15.95 55.32 24.93
CA LYS A 15 -16.27 56.19 23.78
C LYS A 15 -14.99 56.44 22.97
N LYS A 16 -15.12 56.31 21.65
CA LYS A 16 -14.10 56.39 20.58
C LYS A 16 -13.32 55.10 20.30
N ASN A 17 -13.86 54.26 19.41
CA ASN A 17 -13.12 53.92 18.19
C ASN A 17 -14.07 53.41 17.10
N THR A 18 -14.69 54.33 16.35
CA THR A 18 -15.31 54.04 15.06
C THR A 18 -14.21 54.00 14.00
N SER A 19 -13.66 52.81 13.74
CA SER A 19 -12.75 52.59 12.61
C SER A 19 -13.39 51.72 11.54
N LYS A 20 -13.89 52.42 10.51
CA LYS A 20 -13.84 52.06 9.09
C LYS A 20 -14.02 50.58 8.74
N VAL A 21 -15.25 50.20 8.40
CA VAL A 21 -15.54 48.95 7.67
C VAL A 21 -14.82 49.01 6.32
N ASN A 22 -13.93 48.03 6.10
CA ASN A 22 -13.12 47.91 4.89
C ASN A 22 -14.00 47.60 3.66
N PRO A 23 -14.02 48.46 2.61
CA PRO A 23 -14.88 48.29 1.44
C PRO A 23 -14.52 47.09 0.54
N ARG A 24 -13.41 46.37 0.80
CA ARG A 24 -13.11 45.10 0.14
C ARG A 24 -13.96 43.93 0.68
N LEU A 25 -14.33 43.94 1.96
CA LEU A 25 -15.10 42.85 2.58
C LEU A 25 -16.58 42.83 2.14
N THR A 26 -17.14 43.99 1.78
CA THR A 26 -18.49 44.09 1.18
C THR A 26 -18.52 43.57 -0.25
N LYS A 27 -17.47 43.78 -1.05
CA LYS A 27 -17.38 43.23 -2.41
C LYS A 27 -17.26 41.70 -2.44
N ILE A 28 -16.54 41.09 -1.49
CA ILE A 28 -16.41 39.63 -1.42
C ILE A 28 -17.75 38.97 -1.06
N LYS A 29 -18.54 39.55 -0.15
CA LYS A 29 -19.89 39.05 0.17
C LYS A 29 -20.87 39.22 -1.00
N ALA A 30 -20.76 40.30 -1.78
CA ALA A 30 -21.61 40.52 -2.95
C ALA A 30 -21.27 39.58 -4.14
N GLN A 31 -20.00 39.14 -4.27
CA GLN A 31 -19.61 38.15 -5.28
C GLN A 31 -19.95 36.71 -4.89
N ALA A 32 -20.05 36.41 -3.60
CA ALA A 32 -20.44 35.07 -3.12
C ALA A 32 -21.94 34.77 -3.28
N THR A 33 -22.81 35.79 -3.34
CA THR A 33 -24.27 35.61 -3.41
C THR A 33 -24.85 35.58 -4.83
N ASN A 34 -24.07 35.85 -5.88
CA ASN A 34 -24.60 35.95 -7.25
C ASN A 34 -24.05 34.92 -8.24
N LYS A 35 -23.36 33.88 -7.75
CA LYS A 35 -23.02 32.72 -8.58
C LYS A 35 -24.10 31.67 -8.40
N LYS A 36 -25.28 31.91 -8.99
CA LYS A 36 -26.23 30.83 -9.31
C LYS A 36 -25.45 29.85 -10.18
N PHE A 37 -25.01 28.75 -9.60
CA PHE A 37 -24.46 27.61 -10.33
C PHE A 37 -25.55 27.17 -11.30
N ASN A 38 -25.41 27.55 -12.56
CA ASN A 38 -26.24 27.03 -13.64
C ASN A 38 -25.78 25.58 -13.87
N VAL A 39 -26.33 24.67 -13.08
CA VAL A 39 -26.12 23.23 -13.24
C VAL A 39 -26.87 22.84 -14.51
N ASN A 40 -26.19 22.96 -15.64
CA ASN A 40 -26.68 22.45 -16.91
C ASN A 40 -26.87 20.93 -16.76
N LYS A 41 -28.12 20.48 -16.66
CA LYS A 41 -28.52 19.08 -16.45
C LYS A 41 -28.32 18.24 -17.71
N ASN A 42 -27.10 18.20 -18.24
CA ASN A 42 -26.75 17.42 -19.42
C ASN A 42 -26.28 15.99 -19.07
N TYR A 43 -26.85 15.40 -18.02
CA TYR A 43 -26.54 14.03 -17.58
C TYR A 43 -27.01 12.96 -18.58
N LYS A 44 -27.85 13.33 -19.56
CA LYS A 44 -28.37 12.41 -20.57
C LYS A 44 -27.30 11.91 -21.56
N ASN A 45 -26.14 12.56 -21.60
CA ASN A 45 -25.03 12.21 -22.49
C ASN A 45 -23.81 11.64 -21.76
N LEU A 46 -23.95 11.20 -20.50
CA LEU A 46 -22.91 10.41 -19.86
C LEU A 46 -22.72 9.11 -20.68
N PRO A 47 -21.49 8.77 -21.09
CA PRO A 47 -21.25 7.52 -21.80
C PRO A 47 -21.80 6.39 -20.92
N LYS A 48 -22.74 5.62 -21.47
CA LYS A 48 -23.28 4.44 -20.79
C LYS A 48 -22.08 3.57 -20.43
N GLN A 49 -21.76 3.49 -19.13
CA GLN A 49 -20.70 2.60 -18.68
C GLN A 49 -21.08 1.20 -19.15
N LYS A 50 -20.23 0.66 -20.03
CA LYS A 50 -20.43 -0.68 -20.59
C LYS A 50 -20.42 -1.62 -19.39
N HIS A 51 -21.58 -2.15 -19.03
CA HIS A 51 -21.72 -3.05 -17.89
C HIS A 51 -20.94 -4.33 -18.24
N GLN A 52 -19.66 -4.34 -17.89
CA GLN A 52 -18.84 -5.53 -18.04
C GLN A 52 -19.39 -6.59 -17.07
N ASN A 53 -19.35 -7.85 -17.51
CA ASN A 53 -19.88 -8.96 -16.74
C ASN A 53 -19.04 -9.13 -15.47
N THR A 54 -19.62 -8.84 -14.30
CA THR A 54 -18.94 -8.87 -13.00
C THR A 54 -18.30 -10.22 -12.69
N LYS A 55 -18.83 -11.32 -13.24
CA LYS A 55 -18.25 -12.67 -13.12
C LYS A 55 -16.89 -12.79 -13.82
N SER A 56 -16.66 -12.07 -14.91
CA SER A 56 -15.39 -12.15 -15.66
C SER A 56 -14.24 -11.45 -14.92
N ILE A 57 -14.55 -10.35 -14.23
CA ILE A 57 -13.57 -9.57 -13.46
C ILE A 57 -13.11 -10.35 -12.22
N SER A 58 -14.05 -11.00 -11.50
CA SER A 58 -13.71 -11.82 -10.34
C SER A 58 -12.89 -13.06 -10.72
N LEU A 59 -13.16 -13.68 -11.87
CA LEU A 59 -12.39 -14.82 -12.36
C LEU A 59 -10.96 -14.43 -12.76
N ASN A 60 -10.77 -13.33 -13.48
CA ASN A 60 -9.44 -12.85 -13.87
C ASN A 60 -8.59 -12.50 -12.65
N PHE A 61 -9.19 -11.88 -11.63
CA PHE A 61 -8.54 -11.63 -10.36
C PHE A 61 -8.10 -12.94 -9.68
N ALA A 62 -9.02 -13.90 -9.54
CA ALA A 62 -8.72 -15.19 -8.90
C ALA A 62 -7.60 -15.94 -9.62
N LEU A 63 -7.64 -15.98 -10.96
CA LEU A 63 -6.61 -16.63 -11.77
C LEU A 63 -5.25 -15.94 -11.61
N SER A 64 -5.23 -14.60 -11.52
CA SER A 64 -4.00 -13.84 -11.32
C SER A 64 -3.39 -14.11 -9.94
N ALA A 65 -4.22 -14.05 -8.89
CA ALA A 65 -3.77 -14.34 -7.53
C ALA A 65 -3.26 -15.78 -7.40
N PHE A 66 -3.97 -16.74 -8.00
CA PHE A 66 -3.53 -18.13 -8.03
C PHE A 66 -2.20 -18.30 -8.78
N SER A 67 -2.04 -17.63 -9.93
CA SER A 67 -0.79 -17.71 -10.71
C SER A 67 0.40 -17.11 -9.95
N VAL A 68 0.19 -16.00 -9.24
CA VAL A 68 1.21 -15.41 -8.35
C VAL A 68 1.54 -16.36 -7.21
N PHE A 69 0.54 -17.00 -6.60
CA PHE A 69 0.76 -17.98 -5.54
C PHE A 69 1.63 -19.14 -6.01
N ILE A 70 1.31 -19.74 -7.16
CA ILE A 70 2.12 -20.81 -7.75
C ILE A 70 3.55 -20.33 -8.05
N PHE A 71 3.70 -19.14 -8.64
CA PHE A 71 5.01 -18.55 -8.88
C PHE A 71 5.82 -18.41 -7.58
N VAL A 72 5.20 -17.86 -6.52
CA VAL A 72 5.86 -17.67 -5.23
C VAL A 72 6.31 -19.01 -4.64
N ILE A 73 5.45 -20.02 -4.61
CA ILE A 73 5.82 -21.35 -4.07
C ILE A 73 6.99 -21.96 -4.86
N LEU A 74 6.95 -21.89 -6.19
CA LEU A 74 8.04 -22.40 -7.03
C LEU A 74 9.34 -21.60 -6.82
N PHE A 75 9.24 -20.28 -6.72
CA PHE A 75 10.39 -19.42 -6.46
C PHE A 75 11.02 -19.73 -5.10
N GLU A 76 10.21 -19.82 -4.05
CA GLU A 76 10.66 -20.14 -2.70
C GLU A 76 11.38 -21.50 -2.66
N TYR A 77 10.81 -22.52 -3.30
CA TYR A 77 11.45 -23.83 -3.41
C TYR A 77 12.80 -23.75 -4.14
N ILE A 78 12.84 -23.11 -5.31
CA ILE A 78 14.09 -23.00 -6.09
C ILE A 78 15.14 -22.18 -5.32
N TRP A 79 14.74 -21.07 -4.72
CA TRP A 79 15.66 -20.18 -4.01
C TRP A 79 16.19 -20.82 -2.73
N HIS A 80 15.31 -21.40 -1.91
CA HIS A 80 15.66 -21.90 -0.58
C HIS A 80 16.18 -23.35 -0.58
N ASP A 81 15.54 -24.26 -1.32
CA ASP A 81 15.89 -25.69 -1.30
C ASP A 81 16.91 -26.10 -2.35
N VAL A 82 17.10 -25.29 -3.40
CA VAL A 82 18.10 -25.54 -4.44
C VAL A 82 19.30 -24.61 -4.31
N ILE A 83 19.09 -23.29 -4.38
CA ILE A 83 20.19 -22.31 -4.42
C ILE A 83 20.85 -22.12 -3.05
N LEU A 84 20.06 -21.97 -1.99
CA LEU A 84 20.58 -21.67 -0.64
C LEU A 84 20.86 -22.89 0.22
N LYS A 85 20.67 -24.10 -0.33
CA LYS A 85 20.74 -25.36 0.43
C LYS A 85 22.01 -25.51 1.24
N GLU A 86 23.18 -25.26 0.63
CA GLU A 86 24.47 -25.39 1.30
C GLU A 86 24.65 -24.37 2.42
N LEU A 87 24.22 -23.12 2.21
CA LEU A 87 24.25 -22.09 3.24
C LEU A 87 23.34 -22.44 4.41
N TYR A 88 22.18 -23.05 4.16
CA TYR A 88 21.32 -23.53 5.25
C TYR A 88 21.88 -24.74 5.99
N PHE A 89 22.57 -25.63 5.30
CA PHE A 89 23.27 -26.74 5.96
C PHE A 89 24.31 -26.23 6.97
N ASN A 90 25.03 -25.17 6.63
CA ASN A 90 26.02 -24.55 7.51
C ASN A 90 25.41 -23.76 8.68
N ASN A 91 24.10 -23.49 8.65
CA ASN A 91 23.39 -22.66 9.63
C ASN A 91 22.17 -23.39 10.23
N GLN A 92 22.22 -24.72 10.33
CA GLN A 92 21.08 -25.54 10.79
C GLN A 92 20.60 -25.21 12.20
N ASN A 93 21.52 -24.77 13.07
CA ASN A 93 21.22 -24.40 14.45
C ASN A 93 20.29 -23.19 14.59
N LEU A 94 20.07 -22.42 13.51
CA LEU A 94 19.18 -21.25 13.52
C LEU A 94 17.71 -21.61 13.32
N TRP A 95 17.44 -22.81 12.81
CA TRP A 95 16.10 -23.20 12.36
C TRP A 95 15.44 -24.16 13.34
N ARG A 96 14.10 -24.18 13.31
CA ARG A 96 13.33 -25.24 13.97
C ARG A 96 13.72 -26.60 13.38
N ASN A 97 13.49 -27.67 14.13
CA ASN A 97 13.76 -29.00 13.60
C ASN A 97 12.82 -29.32 12.42
N ALA A 98 13.21 -30.27 11.57
CA ALA A 98 12.46 -30.58 10.35
C ALA A 98 11.00 -31.00 10.62
N ASN A 99 10.75 -31.72 11.73
CA ASN A 99 9.39 -32.15 12.09
C ASN A 99 8.50 -30.96 12.47
N GLU A 100 9.05 -29.98 13.18
CA GLU A 100 8.36 -28.73 13.51
C GLU A 100 8.12 -27.88 12.26
N ILE A 101 9.11 -27.75 11.38
CA ILE A 101 8.93 -27.04 10.10
C ILE A 101 7.78 -27.66 9.31
N ASN A 102 7.75 -28.99 9.20
CA ASN A 102 6.69 -29.73 8.52
C ASN A 102 5.30 -29.50 9.16
N HIS A 103 5.24 -29.41 10.48
CA HIS A 103 4.01 -29.09 11.19
C HIS A 103 3.46 -27.70 10.80
N TYR A 104 4.35 -26.72 10.59
CA TYR A 104 3.99 -25.35 10.21
C TYR A 104 3.87 -25.11 8.70
N LEU A 105 3.95 -26.14 7.85
CA LEU A 105 3.79 -25.97 6.40
C LEU A 105 2.46 -25.31 6.01
N LYS A 106 1.37 -25.67 6.69
CA LYS A 106 0.05 -25.04 6.45
C LYS A 106 0.08 -23.53 6.72
N PHE A 107 0.80 -23.11 7.76
CA PHE A 107 0.98 -21.70 8.07
C PHE A 107 1.77 -20.99 6.98
N THR A 108 2.84 -21.62 6.49
CA THR A 108 3.64 -21.09 5.36
C THR A 108 2.80 -20.95 4.08
N LEU A 109 2.00 -21.96 3.73
CA LEU A 109 1.11 -21.86 2.57
C LEU A 109 0.07 -20.74 2.73
N LEU A 110 -0.46 -20.56 3.94
CA LEU A 110 -1.42 -19.50 4.24
C LEU A 110 -0.79 -18.11 4.10
N THR A 111 0.44 -17.91 4.61
CA THR A 111 1.13 -16.61 4.50
C THR A 111 1.48 -16.30 3.06
N GLN A 112 2.00 -17.27 2.30
CA GLN A 112 2.33 -17.10 0.88
C GLN A 112 1.07 -16.86 0.02
N GLY A 113 -0.04 -17.56 0.33
CA GLY A 113 -1.34 -17.32 -0.31
C GLY A 113 -1.88 -15.92 -0.03
N SER A 114 -1.76 -15.46 1.22
CA SER A 114 -2.16 -14.12 1.62
C SER A 114 -1.35 -13.04 0.91
N LEU A 115 -0.03 -13.25 0.78
CA LEU A 115 0.88 -12.36 0.04
C LEU A 115 0.47 -12.24 -1.44
N ALA A 116 0.19 -13.38 -2.09
CA ALA A 116 -0.23 -13.42 -3.48
C ALA A 116 -1.55 -12.66 -3.72
N ILE A 117 -2.52 -12.85 -2.83
CA ILE A 117 -3.80 -12.12 -2.87
C ILE A 117 -3.54 -10.62 -2.68
N LEU A 118 -2.76 -10.24 -1.67
CA LEU A 118 -2.47 -8.84 -1.36
C LEU A 118 -1.80 -8.12 -2.53
N PHE A 119 -0.75 -8.69 -3.12
CA PHE A 119 -0.10 -8.08 -4.28
C PHE A 119 -1.03 -7.99 -5.48
N THR A 120 -1.90 -8.97 -5.69
CA THR A 120 -2.92 -8.89 -6.75
C THR A 120 -3.92 -7.76 -6.49
N ILE A 121 -4.34 -7.55 -5.25
CA ILE A 121 -5.19 -6.40 -4.87
C ILE A 121 -4.45 -5.10 -5.16
N ILE A 122 -3.22 -4.94 -4.70
CA ILE A 122 -2.47 -3.70 -4.92
C ILE A 122 -2.28 -3.45 -6.42
N PHE A 123 -1.94 -4.49 -7.19
CA PHE A 123 -1.78 -4.40 -8.64
C PHE A 123 -3.08 -4.03 -9.35
N SER A 124 -4.24 -4.52 -8.90
CA SER A 124 -5.54 -4.18 -9.49
C SER A 124 -5.90 -2.69 -9.38
N HIS A 125 -5.37 -2.02 -8.35
CA HIS A 125 -5.47 -0.58 -8.12
C HIS A 125 -4.32 0.19 -8.79
N TYR A 126 -3.22 -0.49 -9.10
CA TYR A 126 -2.10 0.07 -9.87
C TYR A 126 -2.57 0.34 -11.31
N HIS A 127 -2.23 1.52 -11.85
CA HIS A 127 -2.91 2.13 -13.00
C HIS A 127 -3.08 1.21 -14.23
N SER A 128 -4.27 1.30 -14.85
CA SER A 128 -4.93 0.38 -15.79
C SER A 128 -4.30 0.15 -17.17
N ASN A 129 -3.03 0.50 -17.40
CA ASN A 129 -2.38 0.26 -18.70
C ASN A 129 -1.51 -0.99 -18.64
N LYS A 130 -1.88 -1.99 -19.47
CA LYS A 130 -1.31 -3.36 -19.58
C LYS A 130 0.14 -3.42 -20.10
N ALA A 131 0.95 -2.41 -19.81
CA ALA A 131 2.33 -2.37 -20.26
C ALA A 131 3.22 -3.23 -19.34
N LEU A 132 4.01 -4.12 -19.93
CA LEU A 132 5.07 -4.88 -19.24
C LEU A 132 5.97 -3.97 -18.38
N GLY A 133 6.26 -2.75 -18.84
CA GLY A 133 7.04 -1.76 -18.08
C GLY A 133 6.39 -1.36 -16.75
N LYS A 134 5.06 -1.38 -16.64
CA LYS A 134 4.35 -1.13 -15.37
C LYS A 134 4.40 -2.33 -14.44
N GLY A 135 4.36 -3.55 -15.00
CA GLY A 135 4.65 -4.78 -14.26
C GLY A 135 6.04 -4.75 -13.64
N LEU A 136 7.04 -4.35 -14.42
CA LEU A 136 8.42 -4.24 -13.95
C LEU A 136 8.58 -3.16 -12.87
N GLN A 137 7.97 -1.97 -13.07
CA GLN A 137 8.00 -0.91 -12.07
C GLN A 137 7.35 -1.35 -10.75
N PHE A 138 6.18 -1.99 -10.83
CA PHE A 138 5.49 -2.55 -9.67
C PHE A 138 6.36 -3.61 -8.99
N GLY A 139 6.87 -4.58 -9.76
CA GLY A 139 7.67 -5.69 -9.25
C GLY A 139 9.00 -5.23 -8.63
N PHE A 140 9.64 -4.19 -9.17
CA PHE A 140 10.82 -3.61 -8.56
C PHE A 140 10.52 -2.97 -7.21
N LEU A 141 9.43 -2.21 -7.10
CA LEU A 141 9.03 -1.58 -5.83
C LEU A 141 8.64 -2.61 -4.77
N THR A 142 7.84 -3.62 -5.14
CA THR A 142 7.46 -4.69 -4.22
C THR A 142 8.65 -5.58 -3.88
N GLY A 143 9.53 -5.84 -4.85
CA GLY A 143 10.76 -6.60 -4.64
C GLY A 143 11.72 -5.88 -3.71
N LEU A 144 11.89 -4.57 -3.86
CA LEU A 144 12.69 -3.79 -2.92
C LEU A 144 12.09 -3.81 -1.51
N PHE A 145 10.76 -3.71 -1.39
CA PHE A 145 10.08 -3.87 -0.11
C PHE A 145 10.36 -5.24 0.52
N LEU A 146 10.20 -6.34 -0.23
CA LEU A 146 10.49 -7.70 0.24
C LEU A 146 11.97 -7.84 0.63
N ALA A 147 12.88 -7.41 -0.23
CA ALA A 147 14.32 -7.46 0.00
C ALA A 147 14.72 -6.77 1.31
N ILE A 148 14.19 -5.58 1.57
CA ILE A 148 14.44 -4.85 2.82
C ILE A 148 13.93 -5.66 4.02
N THR A 149 12.68 -6.15 3.98
CA THR A 149 12.12 -6.92 5.11
C THR A 149 12.92 -8.19 5.40
N GLN A 150 13.43 -8.85 4.35
CA GLN A 150 14.23 -10.07 4.44
C GLN A 150 15.66 -9.83 4.96
N THR A 151 16.15 -8.59 5.00
CA THR A 151 17.47 -8.28 5.60
C THR A 151 17.42 -8.04 7.10
N THR A 152 16.25 -7.77 7.67
CA THR A 152 16.06 -7.54 9.11
C THR A 152 16.66 -8.64 10.00
N PRO A 153 16.56 -9.94 9.65
CA PRO A 153 17.16 -11.01 10.44
C PRO A 153 18.67 -10.90 10.61
N TYR A 154 19.40 -10.23 9.71
CA TYR A 154 20.85 -10.01 9.87
C TYR A 154 21.22 -9.28 11.15
N ALA A 155 20.35 -8.37 11.60
CA ALA A 155 20.56 -7.64 12.85
C ALA A 155 20.17 -8.46 14.10
N ASN A 156 19.24 -9.40 13.97
CA ASN A 156 18.60 -10.07 15.10
C ASN A 156 19.02 -11.55 15.26
N MET A 157 19.65 -12.13 14.24
CA MET A 157 20.09 -13.52 14.18
C MET A 157 21.56 -13.56 13.75
N PRO A 158 22.37 -14.50 14.27
CA PRO A 158 23.76 -14.65 13.87
C PRO A 158 23.86 -15.38 12.51
N ILE A 159 23.30 -14.79 11.46
CA ILE A 159 23.38 -15.28 10.09
C ILE A 159 24.64 -14.75 9.39
N ALA A 160 25.21 -15.54 8.48
CA ALA A 160 26.32 -15.11 7.64
C ALA A 160 25.90 -13.93 6.73
N GLY A 161 26.81 -12.98 6.51
CA GLY A 161 26.57 -11.81 5.66
C GLY A 161 26.16 -12.19 4.22
N ASP A 162 26.75 -13.24 3.67
CA ASP A 162 26.44 -13.74 2.33
C ASP A 162 24.99 -14.27 2.24
N LEU A 163 24.49 -14.91 3.30
CA LEU A 163 23.10 -15.39 3.36
C LEU A 163 22.12 -14.22 3.40
N ALA A 164 22.41 -13.19 4.20
CA ALA A 164 21.61 -11.98 4.24
C ALA A 164 21.57 -11.26 2.88
N PHE A 165 22.70 -11.19 2.19
CA PHE A 165 22.79 -10.61 0.86
C PHE A 165 21.96 -11.40 -0.17
N LEU A 166 22.03 -12.74 -0.14
CA LEU A 166 21.22 -13.56 -1.04
C LEU A 166 19.72 -13.50 -0.71
N TRP A 167 19.33 -13.30 0.55
CA TRP A 167 17.94 -13.03 0.90
C TRP A 167 17.44 -11.69 0.35
N PHE A 168 18.29 -10.65 0.38
CA PHE A 168 18.00 -9.38 -0.28
C PHE A 168 17.78 -9.56 -1.78
N VAL A 169 18.72 -10.23 -2.47
CA VAL A 169 18.63 -10.49 -3.92
C VAL A 169 17.40 -11.34 -4.23
N GLY A 170 17.13 -12.38 -3.43
CA GLY A 170 15.96 -13.24 -3.57
C GLY A 170 14.66 -12.46 -3.48
N GLY A 171 14.51 -11.61 -2.46
CA GLY A 171 13.32 -10.75 -2.31
C GLY A 171 13.12 -9.80 -3.49
N LEU A 172 14.20 -9.23 -4.02
CA LEU A 172 14.14 -8.34 -5.18
C LEU A 172 13.69 -9.09 -6.44
N LEU A 173 14.29 -10.25 -6.72
CA LEU A 173 13.94 -11.09 -7.87
C LEU A 173 12.52 -11.64 -7.76
N GLN A 174 12.09 -12.05 -6.56
CA GLN A 174 10.74 -12.53 -6.30
C GLN A 174 9.72 -11.44 -6.61
N GLY A 175 9.92 -10.21 -6.12
CA GLY A 175 9.01 -9.10 -6.42
C GLY A 175 8.94 -8.75 -7.90
N ILE A 176 10.09 -8.72 -8.60
CA ILE A 176 10.13 -8.52 -10.05
C ILE A 176 9.31 -9.61 -10.76
N GLY A 177 9.50 -10.88 -10.39
CA GLY A 177 8.73 -11.99 -10.93
C GLY A 177 7.23 -11.87 -10.68
N ILE A 178 6.82 -11.50 -9.46
CA ILE A 178 5.40 -11.23 -9.12
C ILE A 178 4.82 -10.15 -10.05
N GLY A 179 5.55 -9.04 -10.25
CA GLY A 179 5.11 -7.96 -11.13
C GLY A 179 4.98 -8.36 -12.60
N LEU A 180 5.88 -9.21 -13.09
CA LEU A 180 5.82 -9.75 -14.45
C LEU A 180 4.64 -10.72 -14.62
N VAL A 181 4.44 -11.64 -13.68
CA VAL A 181 3.31 -12.58 -13.69
C VAL A 181 1.98 -11.81 -13.72
N LEU A 182 1.84 -10.80 -12.86
CA LEU A 182 0.64 -9.96 -12.82
C LEU A 182 0.43 -9.17 -14.11
N ALA A 183 1.48 -8.58 -14.68
CA ALA A 183 1.36 -7.85 -15.95
C ALA A 183 0.95 -8.74 -17.13
N CYS A 184 1.35 -10.01 -17.13
CA CYS A 184 0.99 -10.97 -18.18
C CYS A 184 -0.44 -11.52 -18.03
N ILE A 185 -0.88 -11.79 -16.79
CA ILE A 185 -2.09 -12.56 -16.53
C ILE A 185 -3.28 -11.68 -16.16
N TYR A 186 -3.05 -10.57 -15.45
CA TYR A 186 -4.12 -9.73 -14.93
C TYR A 186 -4.87 -9.01 -16.05
N LYS A 187 -6.11 -9.44 -16.29
CA LYS A 187 -7.03 -8.86 -17.27
C LYS A 187 -8.15 -8.14 -16.52
N LYS A 188 -8.09 -6.82 -16.52
CA LYS A 188 -9.20 -5.97 -16.10
C LYS A 188 -10.32 -5.97 -17.14
#